data_AF-A0A2S6U1E9-F1
#
_entry.id   AF-A0A2S6U1E9-F1
#
_cell.length_a   1.000
_cell.length_b   1.000
_cell.length_c   1.000
_cell.angle_alpha   90.00
_cell.angle_beta   90.00
_cell.angle_gamma   90.00
#
_symmetry.space_group_name_H-M   'P 1'
#
loop_
_entity.id
_entity.type
_entity.pdbx_description
1 polymer ?
#
loop_
_entity_poly.entity_id
_entity_poly.type
_entity_poly.pdbx_seq_one_letter_code
_entity_poly.pdbx_strand_id
1 'polypeptide(L)'
;MERTWITRGSIAFFAIALLAATPVWAQGTMKPMAAMGGMKMPANAPTVPPVTGYSEGQEILFIHTETSDPKIAKILTDMMGGSPVLVVPALASAAKELLAPVYVFTNGKTGDGPAGPLGGQADIFPHPPGDAAYRPLRAVNLVTWRDE
;
A
#
# COMPACT_ATOMS: atom_id res chain seq x y z
N MET A 1 16.14 -5.06 21.92
CA MET A 1 14.99 -4.21 22.32
C MET A 1 13.78 -4.71 21.55
N GLU A 2 12.92 -5.47 22.22
CA GLU A 2 11.66 -5.91 21.63
C GLU A 2 10.72 -4.71 21.56
N ARG A 3 10.29 -4.34 20.36
CA ARG A 3 9.34 -3.23 20.18
C ARG A 3 7.93 -3.80 20.27
N THR A 4 7.28 -3.63 21.43
CA THR A 4 5.88 -4.02 21.65
C THR A 4 4.92 -3.03 20.99
N TRP A 5 3.90 -3.56 20.33
CA TRP A 5 2.90 -2.79 19.58
C TRP A 5 1.75 -2.39 20.51
N ILE A 6 1.48 -1.09 20.66
CA ILE A 6 0.29 -0.62 21.37
C ILE A 6 -0.53 0.26 20.41
N THR A 7 -1.54 -0.33 19.78
CA THR A 7 -2.55 0.39 19.00
C THR A 7 -3.45 1.20 19.95
N ARG A 8 -3.30 2.52 20.02
CA ARG A 8 -4.38 3.39 20.53
C ARG A 8 -5.26 3.80 19.36
N GLY A 9 -6.52 3.41 19.44
CA GLY A 9 -7.53 3.62 18.41
C GLY A 9 -7.70 5.09 18.04
N SER A 10 -7.55 5.35 16.75
CA SER A 10 -8.42 6.22 15.97
C SER A 10 -8.63 5.48 14.66
N ILE A 11 -9.72 4.71 14.58
CA ILE A 11 -10.09 3.98 13.37
C ILE A 11 -10.59 5.02 12.37
N ALA A 12 -9.66 5.56 11.58
CA ALA A 12 -10.00 6.34 10.41
C ALA A 12 -10.30 5.34 9.30
N PHE A 13 -11.59 5.03 9.10
CA PHE A 13 -12.04 4.13 8.03
C PHE A 13 -11.81 4.79 6.67
N PHE A 14 -10.64 4.53 6.09
CA PHE A 14 -10.40 4.82 4.69
C PHE A 14 -9.98 3.55 3.98
N ALA A 15 -10.68 3.23 2.90
CA ALA A 15 -10.36 2.10 2.06
C ALA A 15 -9.40 2.55 0.96
N ILE A 16 -8.22 1.94 0.89
CA ILE A 16 -7.31 2.09 -0.25
C ILE A 16 -7.46 0.83 -1.10
N ALA A 17 -7.82 0.97 -2.38
CA ALA A 17 -7.67 -0.13 -3.31
C ALA A 17 -6.19 -0.25 -3.69
N LEU A 18 -5.65 -1.45 -3.56
CA LEU A 18 -4.29 -1.76 -3.97
C LEU A 18 -4.34 -2.83 -5.03
N LEU A 19 -3.78 -2.54 -6.21
CA LEU A 19 -3.46 -3.60 -7.14
C LEU A 19 -2.25 -4.34 -6.57
N ALA A 20 -2.52 -5.51 -6.02
CA ALA A 20 -1.59 -6.09 -5.07
C ALA A 20 -0.43 -6.83 -5.74
N ALA A 21 0.75 -6.54 -5.21
CA ALA A 21 2.03 -7.16 -5.45
C ALA A 21 1.94 -8.67 -5.27
N THR A 22 2.36 -9.42 -6.29
CA THR A 22 2.95 -10.72 -6.03
C THR A 22 4.22 -10.53 -5.18
N PRO A 23 4.54 -11.44 -4.24
CA PRO A 23 5.83 -11.43 -3.57
C PRO A 23 6.94 -11.46 -4.62
N VAL A 24 7.99 -10.63 -4.47
CA VAL A 24 9.12 -10.58 -5.42
C VAL A 24 9.73 -11.97 -5.65
N TRP A 25 9.69 -12.85 -4.65
CA TRP A 25 10.17 -14.23 -4.74
C TRP A 25 9.15 -15.23 -5.34
N ALA A 26 7.86 -14.92 -5.30
CA ALA A 26 6.81 -15.70 -5.98
C ALA A 26 6.72 -15.33 -7.48
N GLN A 27 7.18 -14.12 -7.84
CA GLN A 27 7.64 -13.80 -9.19
C GLN A 27 8.98 -14.48 -9.43
N GLY A 28 8.98 -15.81 -9.65
CA GLY A 28 10.12 -16.42 -10.33
C GLY A 28 10.49 -15.56 -11.55
N THR A 29 11.78 -15.39 -11.85
CA THR A 29 12.30 -14.39 -12.83
C THR A 29 11.28 -14.12 -13.92
N MET A 30 10.56 -12.99 -13.83
CA MET A 30 9.57 -12.65 -14.83
C MET A 30 10.37 -12.45 -16.11
N LYS A 31 10.37 -13.47 -16.98
CA LYS A 31 10.83 -13.30 -18.35
C LYS A 31 9.97 -12.17 -18.91
N PRO A 32 10.57 -11.12 -19.51
CA PRO A 32 9.77 -10.10 -20.19
C PRO A 32 8.78 -10.85 -21.07
N MET A 33 7.48 -10.64 -20.79
CA MET A 33 6.41 -11.29 -21.53
C MET A 33 6.71 -11.02 -23.00
N ALA A 34 6.91 -12.08 -23.80
CA ALA A 34 7.00 -11.91 -25.25
C ALA A 34 5.78 -11.09 -25.64
N ALA A 35 6.01 -9.95 -26.29
CA ALA A 35 4.97 -8.99 -26.62
C ALA A 35 3.79 -9.77 -27.19
N MET A 36 2.63 -9.72 -26.51
CA MET A 36 1.42 -10.41 -26.96
C MET A 36 1.11 -9.83 -28.34
N GLY A 37 1.41 -10.60 -29.38
CA GLY A 37 1.47 -10.11 -30.75
C GLY A 37 0.16 -9.41 -31.13
N GLY A 38 0.23 -8.10 -31.36
CA GLY A 38 -0.91 -7.28 -31.77
C GLY A 38 -1.28 -6.13 -30.83
N MET A 39 -0.86 -6.16 -29.56
CA MET A 39 -1.14 -5.06 -28.62
C MET A 39 0.06 -4.10 -28.57
N LYS A 40 0.02 -3.03 -29.40
CA LYS A 40 1.01 -1.95 -29.32
C LYS A 40 0.79 -1.16 -28.03
N MET A 41 1.60 -1.43 -27.01
CA MET A 41 1.66 -0.53 -25.85
C MET A 41 2.13 0.85 -26.33
N PRO A 42 1.48 1.95 -25.92
CA PRO A 42 1.92 3.28 -26.30
C PRO A 42 3.35 3.49 -25.78
N ALA A 43 4.27 3.87 -26.66
CA ALA A 43 5.66 4.13 -26.28
C ALA A 43 5.80 5.24 -25.22
N ASN A 44 4.78 6.10 -25.09
CA ASN A 44 4.71 7.23 -24.17
C ASN A 44 3.59 7.08 -23.12
N ALA A 45 3.22 5.85 -22.74
CA ALA A 45 2.24 5.66 -21.68
C ALA A 45 2.81 6.17 -20.33
N PRO A 46 2.03 6.90 -19.51
CA PRO A 46 2.44 7.25 -18.16
C PRO A 46 2.71 6.01 -17.31
N THR A 47 3.83 6.00 -16.60
CA THR A 47 4.16 4.95 -15.63
C THR A 47 3.62 5.32 -14.25
N VAL A 48 2.89 4.41 -13.61
CA VAL A 48 2.51 4.55 -12.20
C VAL A 48 3.66 4.00 -11.36
N PRO A 49 4.31 4.82 -10.51
CA PRO A 49 5.42 4.33 -9.70
C PRO A 49 4.94 3.33 -8.64
N PRO A 50 5.65 2.23 -8.38
CA PRO A 50 5.37 1.38 -7.22
C PRO A 50 6.00 1.97 -5.93
N VAL A 51 5.47 1.57 -4.78
CA VAL A 51 5.98 1.87 -3.44
C VAL A 51 6.35 0.57 -2.74
N THR A 52 7.42 0.61 -1.94
CA THR A 52 7.84 -0.53 -1.12
C THR A 52 7.07 -0.57 0.19
N GLY A 53 6.51 -1.74 0.51
CA GLY A 53 5.94 -2.09 1.81
C GLY A 53 6.45 -3.45 2.27
N TYR A 54 5.96 -3.91 3.43
CA TYR A 54 6.32 -5.23 3.95
C TYR A 54 5.10 -6.11 4.16
N SER A 55 5.24 -7.41 3.87
CA SER A 55 4.27 -8.45 4.19
C SER A 55 5.02 -9.68 4.68
N GLU A 56 4.66 -10.22 5.84
CA GLU A 56 5.32 -11.40 6.44
C GLU A 56 6.86 -11.27 6.53
N GLY A 57 7.35 -10.06 6.79
CA GLY A 57 8.79 -9.75 6.85
C GLY A 57 9.49 -9.68 5.49
N GLN A 58 8.75 -9.79 4.38
CA GLN A 58 9.26 -9.67 3.01
C GLN A 58 8.85 -8.34 2.37
N GLU A 59 9.70 -7.80 1.50
CA GLU A 59 9.36 -6.61 0.71
C GLU A 59 8.31 -6.94 -0.35
N ILE A 60 7.38 -6.01 -0.54
CA ILE A 60 6.37 -6.03 -1.59
C ILE A 60 6.30 -4.68 -2.29
N LEU A 61 5.86 -4.67 -3.55
CA LEU A 61 5.68 -3.47 -4.37
C LEU A 61 4.21 -3.23 -4.70
N PHE A 62 3.64 -2.13 -4.24
CA PHE A 62 2.23 -1.81 -4.44
C PHE A 62 2.04 -0.42 -5.04
N ILE A 63 0.85 -0.16 -5.59
CA ILE A 63 0.49 1.15 -6.14
C ILE A 63 -0.73 1.70 -5.41
N HIS A 64 -0.75 3.00 -5.15
CA HIS A 64 -1.91 3.70 -4.62
C HIS A 64 -2.83 4.08 -5.78
N THR A 65 -4.08 3.61 -5.80
CA THR A 65 -5.03 3.95 -6.88
C THR A 65 -6.08 4.96 -6.40
N GLU A 66 -6.66 4.73 -5.23
CA GLU A 66 -7.80 5.52 -4.73
C GLU A 66 -7.92 5.45 -3.20
N THR A 67 -8.59 6.45 -2.62
CA THR A 67 -8.92 6.50 -1.19
C THR A 67 -10.20 7.31 -0.98
N SER A 68 -10.92 7.04 0.11
CA SER A 68 -12.08 7.84 0.51
C SER A 68 -11.75 9.20 1.13
N ASP A 69 -10.50 9.45 1.55
CA ASP A 69 -10.12 10.71 2.18
C ASP A 69 -9.37 11.64 1.20
N PRO A 70 -9.87 12.86 0.93
CA PRO A 70 -9.22 13.79 0.00
C PRO A 70 -7.85 14.29 0.46
N LYS A 71 -7.59 14.40 1.77
CA LYS A 71 -6.27 14.78 2.31
C LYS A 71 -5.27 13.64 2.13
N ILE A 72 -5.69 12.40 2.37
CA ILE A 72 -4.84 11.23 2.12
C ILE A 72 -4.55 11.10 0.63
N ALA A 73 -5.55 11.27 -0.24
CA ALA A 73 -5.35 11.25 -1.69
C ALA A 73 -4.28 12.25 -2.15
N LYS A 74 -4.30 13.46 -1.56
CA LYS A 74 -3.28 14.47 -1.84
C LYS A 74 -1.88 14.02 -1.39
N ILE A 75 -1.75 13.56 -0.14
CA ILE A 75 -0.47 13.07 0.41
C ILE A 75 0.12 11.98 -0.49
N LEU A 76 -0.71 11.01 -0.88
CA LEU A 76 -0.29 9.90 -1.72
C LEU A 76 0.08 10.37 -3.13
N THR A 77 -0.71 11.26 -3.73
CA THR A 77 -0.39 11.84 -5.06
C THR A 77 0.95 12.56 -5.05
N ASP A 78 1.21 13.38 -4.03
CA ASP A 78 2.48 14.09 -3.87
C ASP A 78 3.65 13.09 -3.70
N MET A 79 3.46 12.05 -2.87
CA MET A 79 4.45 10.99 -2.65
C MET A 79 4.76 10.21 -3.95
N MET A 80 3.77 9.98 -4.81
CA MET A 80 3.93 9.28 -6.08
C MET A 80 4.52 10.16 -7.20
N GLY A 81 5.10 11.32 -6.88
CA GLY A 81 5.66 12.23 -7.88
C GLY A 81 4.62 12.86 -8.79
N GLY A 82 3.38 13.03 -8.31
CA GLY A 82 2.26 13.60 -9.06
C GLY A 82 1.39 12.57 -9.79
N SER A 83 1.67 11.27 -9.66
CA SER A 83 0.76 10.22 -10.15
C SER A 83 -0.57 10.28 -9.36
N PRO A 84 -1.74 10.46 -10.01
CA PRO A 84 -2.98 10.73 -9.30
C PRO A 84 -3.45 9.55 -8.44
N VAL A 85 -3.83 9.85 -7.20
CA VAL A 85 -4.65 8.98 -6.34
C VAL A 85 -6.06 9.55 -6.27
N LEU A 86 -7.05 8.77 -6.69
CA LEU A 86 -8.43 9.23 -6.82
C LEU A 86 -9.13 9.36 -5.46
N VAL A 87 -9.99 10.37 -5.33
CA VAL A 87 -10.87 10.51 -4.17
C VAL A 87 -12.19 9.82 -4.47
N VAL A 88 -12.51 8.76 -3.72
CA VAL A 88 -13.74 7.98 -3.87
C VAL A 88 -14.45 7.89 -2.52
N PRO A 89 -15.30 8.88 -2.18
CA PRO A 89 -15.92 8.96 -0.84
C PRO A 89 -16.75 7.73 -0.47
N ALA A 90 -17.32 7.03 -1.46
CA ALA A 90 -18.10 5.81 -1.25
C ALA A 90 -17.29 4.68 -0.57
N LEU A 91 -15.96 4.68 -0.70
CA LEU A 91 -15.09 3.71 -0.04
C LEU A 91 -15.10 3.82 1.50
N ALA A 92 -15.49 4.97 2.06
CA ALA A 92 -15.67 5.10 3.51
C ALA A 92 -16.80 4.20 4.04
N SER A 93 -17.70 3.76 3.16
CA SER A 93 -18.81 2.85 3.47
C SER A 93 -18.61 1.45 2.87
N ALA A 94 -17.38 1.09 2.52
CA ALA A 94 -17.08 -0.24 2.00
C ALA A 94 -17.48 -1.34 3.00
N ALA A 95 -18.02 -2.45 2.46
CA ALA A 95 -18.37 -3.62 3.25
C ALA A 95 -17.13 -4.18 3.95
N LYS A 96 -17.25 -4.55 5.24
CA LYS A 96 -16.11 -5.02 6.05
C LYS A 96 -15.47 -6.26 5.48
N GLU A 97 -16.26 -7.09 4.81
CA GLU A 97 -15.84 -8.32 4.16
C GLU A 97 -14.90 -8.06 2.98
N LEU A 98 -14.84 -6.83 2.46
CA LEU A 98 -13.91 -6.39 1.41
C LEU A 98 -12.64 -5.75 1.96
N LEU A 99 -12.53 -5.58 3.29
CA LEU A 99 -11.43 -4.88 3.95
C LEU A 99 -10.44 -5.87 4.58
N ALA A 100 -9.16 -5.73 4.25
CA ALA A 100 -8.04 -6.27 5.02
C ALA A 100 -7.30 -5.12 5.72
N PRO A 101 -6.65 -5.32 6.86
CA PRO A 101 -5.88 -4.25 7.49
C PRO A 101 -4.66 -3.85 6.63
N VAL A 102 -4.25 -2.60 6.77
CA VAL A 102 -2.88 -2.12 6.52
C VAL A 102 -2.45 -1.30 7.74
N TYR A 103 -1.19 -1.41 8.12
CA TYR A 103 -0.61 -0.62 9.20
C TYR A 103 0.29 0.46 8.61
N VAL A 104 -0.12 1.72 8.80
CA VAL A 104 0.56 2.90 8.29
C VAL A 104 1.21 3.64 9.44
N PHE A 105 2.51 3.88 9.35
CA PHE A 105 3.29 4.40 10.47
C PHE A 105 3.46 5.91 10.40
N THR A 106 3.30 6.55 11.55
CA THR A 106 3.48 8.01 11.73
C THR A 106 4.86 8.38 12.29
N ASN A 107 5.65 7.39 12.69
CA ASN A 107 7.02 7.56 13.16
C ASN A 107 7.82 6.26 12.96
N GLY A 108 9.05 6.22 13.48
CA GLY A 108 9.87 5.01 13.50
C GLY A 108 10.63 4.71 12.21
N LYS A 109 10.74 5.66 11.27
CA LYS A 109 11.69 5.53 10.17
C LYS A 109 13.11 5.50 10.75
N THR A 110 13.86 4.44 10.46
CA THR A 110 15.26 4.31 10.87
C THR A 110 16.15 4.06 9.66
N GLY A 111 17.28 4.77 9.57
CA GLY A 111 18.23 4.64 8.47
C GLY A 111 17.63 5.01 7.11
N ASP A 112 18.22 4.47 6.05
CA ASP A 112 17.92 4.80 4.65
C ASP A 112 16.82 3.91 4.04
N GLY A 113 16.13 3.11 4.88
CA GLY A 113 15.02 2.26 4.43
C GLY A 113 13.82 3.06 3.91
N PRO A 114 12.89 2.38 3.20
CA PRO A 114 11.70 3.01 2.64
C PRO A 114 10.83 3.66 3.71
N ALA A 115 10.27 4.82 3.38
CA ALA A 115 9.35 5.57 4.24
C ALA A 115 7.90 5.30 3.84
N GLY A 116 7.01 5.27 4.84
CA GLY A 116 5.56 5.27 4.61
C GLY A 116 5.04 6.67 4.28
N PRO A 117 3.77 6.79 3.85
CA PRO A 117 3.17 8.04 3.38
C PRO A 117 3.03 9.11 4.45
N LEU A 118 3.11 8.75 5.74
CA LEU A 118 3.01 9.67 6.88
C LEU A 118 4.37 9.92 7.56
N GLY A 119 5.48 9.65 6.88
CA GLY A 119 6.83 9.94 7.37
C GLY A 119 7.41 8.92 8.36
N GLY A 120 6.65 7.86 8.68
CA GLY A 120 7.14 6.72 9.46
C GLY A 120 7.90 5.69 8.62
N GLN A 121 8.13 4.52 9.22
CA GLN A 121 8.61 3.35 8.46
C GLN A 121 7.63 2.93 7.36
N ALA A 122 8.08 2.10 6.42
CA ALA A 122 7.22 1.53 5.40
C ALA A 122 6.03 0.74 5.97
N ASP A 123 4.93 0.77 5.22
CA ASP A 123 3.65 0.19 5.61
C ASP A 123 3.71 -1.34 5.66
N ILE A 124 2.89 -1.92 6.55
CA ILE A 124 2.79 -3.38 6.70
C ILE A 124 1.44 -3.88 6.22
N PHE A 125 1.50 -4.84 5.31
CA PHE A 125 0.39 -5.47 4.63
C PHE A 125 0.23 -6.92 5.07
N PRO A 126 -0.68 -7.23 6.00
CA PRO A 126 -1.13 -8.60 6.20
C PRO A 126 -1.95 -9.06 4.98
N HIS A 127 -2.03 -10.38 4.76
CA HIS A 127 -2.85 -10.98 3.70
C HIS A 127 -2.53 -10.45 2.29
N PRO A 128 -1.33 -10.74 1.77
CA PRO A 128 -0.97 -10.43 0.39
C PRO A 128 -1.77 -11.31 -0.58
N PRO A 129 -1.75 -11.02 -1.89
CA PRO A 129 -2.32 -11.90 -2.91
C PRO A 129 -1.82 -13.33 -2.77
N GLY A 130 -2.74 -14.29 -2.84
CA GLY A 130 -2.47 -15.70 -2.59
C GLY A 130 -2.81 -16.16 -1.18
N ASP A 131 -2.97 -15.25 -0.21
CA ASP A 131 -3.54 -15.57 1.10
C ASP A 131 -5.07 -15.74 0.99
N ALA A 132 -5.64 -16.74 1.68
CA ALA A 132 -7.09 -16.97 1.77
C ALA A 132 -7.85 -15.79 2.41
N ALA A 133 -7.20 -15.04 3.28
CA ALA A 133 -7.73 -13.83 3.91
C ALA A 133 -7.44 -12.56 3.08
N TYR A 134 -6.89 -12.67 1.87
CA TYR A 134 -6.70 -11.53 0.98
C TYR A 134 -8.01 -10.78 0.75
N ARG A 135 -7.95 -9.45 0.82
CA ARG A 135 -9.05 -8.57 0.45
C ARG A 135 -8.52 -7.39 -0.39
N PRO A 136 -9.33 -6.90 -1.35
CA PRO A 136 -8.88 -5.90 -2.32
C PRO A 136 -8.77 -4.50 -1.74
N LEU A 137 -9.54 -4.18 -0.69
CA LEU A 137 -9.52 -2.87 -0.04
C LEU A 137 -8.78 -2.95 1.29
N ARG A 138 -8.06 -1.88 1.63
CA ARG A 138 -7.30 -1.79 2.86
C ARG A 138 -7.90 -0.83 3.85
N ALA A 139 -8.27 -1.32 5.03
CA ALA A 139 -8.60 -0.48 6.17
C ALA A 139 -7.31 0.04 6.80
N VAL A 140 -7.12 1.36 6.75
CA VAL A 140 -5.92 2.02 7.30
C VAL A 140 -5.95 2.02 8.82
N ASN A 141 -4.91 1.43 9.42
CA ASN A 141 -4.65 1.50 10.85
C ASN A 141 -3.39 2.34 11.08
N LEU A 142 -3.56 3.49 11.71
CA LEU A 142 -2.43 4.36 12.04
C LEU A 142 -1.66 3.79 13.24
N VAL A 143 -0.34 3.70 13.10
CA VAL A 143 0.55 3.18 14.13
C VAL A 143 1.57 4.27 14.50
N THR A 144 1.79 4.41 15.80
CA THR A 144 2.83 5.26 16.38
C THR A 144 3.59 4.45 17.41
N TRP A 145 4.89 4.26 17.21
CA TRP A 145 5.77 3.71 18.22
C TRP A 145 5.84 4.63 19.43
N ARG A 146 5.83 4.06 20.63
CA ARG A 146 6.14 4.78 21.87
C ARG A 146 7.52 4.34 22.33
N ASP A 147 8.30 5.31 22.78
CA ASP A 147 9.44 5.01 23.64
C ASP A 147 8.89 4.50 24.99
N GLU A 148 9.55 3.51 25.57
CA GLU A 148 9.20 2.95 26.89
C GLU A 148 9.53 3.92 28.03
#